data_AF-A0A956Q957-F1
#
_entry.id   AF-A0A956Q957-F1
#
_cell.length_a   1.000
_cell.length_b   1.000
_cell.length_c   1.000
_cell.angle_alpha   90.00
_cell.angle_beta   90.00
_cell.angle_gamma   90.00
#
_symmetry.space_group_name_H-M   'P 1'
#
loop_
_entity.id
_entity.type
_entity.pdbx_description
1 polymer ?
#
loop_
_entity_poly.entity_id
_entity_poly.type
_entity_poly.pdbx_seq_one_letter_code
_entity_poly.pdbx_strand_id
1 'polypeptide(L)'
;MSKRGYTLIEAIIASFVLVAAFFMVSTLFQAGLRYTTRVEKRVVATQLAEKRLGALREWARTQNNWSGFPTGNDPAFPAYTVTVSLQDLQLFAPGSELELAHPVQPRRLSDTAKQAVVEVRWDSSGRYVLTTLLTDRFRGWRVNNPIVVNGSVPPIVNPSNPVSFTATGYDADGREIKDLFFDWYVEPVFPNATKGTIDPSRDGRSATFTNELQKPNGVKVATTGTCRVAVRARYGGQERWGYSVEMQLSP
;
A
#
# COMPACT_ATOMS: atom_id res chain seq x y z
N MET A 1 -53.88 -67.35 -28.51
CA MET A 1 -53.50 -67.10 -27.09
C MET A 1 -52.15 -66.39 -27.07
N SER A 2 -51.89 -65.55 -26.05
CA SER A 2 -50.66 -64.75 -25.82
C SER A 2 -50.59 -63.34 -26.43
N LYS A 3 -51.36 -62.39 -25.86
CA LYS A 3 -51.08 -60.94 -25.94
C LYS A 3 -51.32 -60.18 -24.63
N ARG A 4 -51.75 -60.83 -23.55
CA ARG A 4 -52.07 -60.17 -22.25
C ARG A 4 -50.85 -59.90 -21.35
N GLY A 5 -49.71 -60.55 -21.59
CA GLY A 5 -48.49 -60.38 -20.77
C GLY A 5 -47.72 -59.08 -21.00
N TYR A 6 -47.82 -58.48 -22.20
CA TYR A 6 -47.07 -57.27 -22.54
C TYR A 6 -47.52 -56.02 -21.76
N THR A 7 -48.83 -55.89 -21.49
CA THR A 7 -49.38 -54.72 -20.78
C THR A 7 -49.04 -54.65 -19.29
N LEU A 8 -48.84 -55.80 -18.63
CA LEU A 8 -48.49 -55.85 -17.21
C LEU A 8 -47.00 -55.52 -17.01
N ILE A 9 -46.14 -56.07 -17.87
CA ILE A 9 -44.70 -55.79 -17.85
C ILE A 9 -44.45 -54.30 -18.16
N GLU A 10 -45.16 -53.74 -19.13
CA GLU A 10 -45.09 -52.32 -19.45
C GLU A 10 -45.54 -51.43 -18.27
N ALA A 11 -46.63 -51.79 -17.59
CA ALA A 11 -47.08 -51.07 -16.40
C ALA A 11 -46.07 -51.16 -15.23
N ILE A 12 -45.42 -52.31 -15.05
CA ILE A 12 -44.36 -52.49 -14.05
C ILE A 12 -43.15 -51.61 -14.41
N ILE A 13 -42.68 -51.65 -15.66
CA ILE A 13 -41.55 -50.83 -16.13
C ILE A 13 -41.88 -49.33 -16.01
N ALA A 14 -43.08 -48.91 -16.42
CA ALA A 14 -43.54 -47.54 -16.30
C ALA A 14 -43.57 -47.08 -14.84
N SER A 15 -44.02 -47.96 -13.92
CA SER A 15 -43.99 -47.68 -12.48
C SER A 15 -42.56 -47.50 -11.97
N PHE A 16 -41.61 -48.34 -12.38
CA PHE A 16 -40.19 -48.20 -12.03
C PHE A 16 -39.58 -46.91 -12.58
N VAL A 17 -39.85 -46.56 -13.84
CA VAL A 17 -39.37 -45.31 -14.45
C VAL A 17 -39.94 -44.09 -13.72
N LEU A 18 -41.22 -44.12 -13.37
CA LEU A 18 -41.88 -43.02 -12.65
C LEU A 18 -41.29 -42.85 -11.24
N VAL A 19 -41.06 -43.94 -10.52
CA VAL A 19 -40.42 -43.92 -9.21
C VAL A 19 -38.98 -43.41 -9.31
N ALA A 20 -38.20 -43.88 -10.28
CA ALA A 20 -36.83 -43.40 -10.51
C ALA A 20 -36.78 -41.91 -10.86
N ALA A 21 -37.69 -41.44 -11.72
CA ALA A 21 -37.84 -40.03 -12.07
C ALA A 21 -38.20 -39.19 -10.84
N PHE A 22 -39.13 -39.66 -9.99
CA PHE A 22 -39.49 -38.98 -8.75
C PHE A 22 -38.31 -38.86 -7.78
N PHE A 23 -37.52 -39.93 -7.61
CA PHE A 23 -36.30 -39.89 -6.81
C PHE A 23 -35.29 -38.88 -7.37
N MET A 24 -35.09 -38.85 -8.69
CA MET A 24 -34.17 -37.90 -9.34
C MET A 24 -34.62 -36.44 -9.14
N VAL A 25 -35.91 -36.15 -9.28
CA VAL A 25 -36.45 -34.81 -9.03
C VAL A 25 -36.30 -34.41 -7.56
N SER A 26 -36.57 -35.34 -6.64
CA SER A 26 -36.41 -35.09 -5.20
C SER A 26 -34.96 -34.79 -4.81
N THR A 27 -33.98 -35.55 -5.35
CA THR A 27 -32.56 -35.29 -5.08
C THR A 27 -32.10 -33.96 -5.68
N LEU A 28 -32.53 -33.63 -6.89
CA LEU A 28 -32.25 -32.33 -7.52
C LEU A 28 -32.86 -31.18 -6.73
N PHE A 29 -34.08 -31.34 -6.23
CA PHE A 29 -34.75 -30.34 -5.40
C PHE A 29 -34.00 -30.12 -4.07
N GLN A 30 -33.59 -31.20 -3.39
CA GLN A 30 -32.78 -31.10 -2.18
C GLN A 30 -31.40 -30.46 -2.45
N ALA A 31 -30.77 -30.80 -3.57
CA ALA A 31 -29.53 -30.17 -3.99
C ALA A 31 -29.72 -28.66 -4.25
N GLY A 32 -30.84 -28.29 -4.89
CA GLY A 32 -31.24 -26.89 -5.11
C GLY A 32 -31.39 -26.13 -3.80
N LEU A 33 -32.15 -26.65 -2.83
CA LEU A 33 -32.33 -26.01 -1.52
C LEU A 33 -31.00 -25.84 -0.75
N ARG A 34 -30.13 -26.85 -0.78
CA ARG A 34 -28.80 -26.77 -0.16
C ARG A 34 -27.92 -25.72 -0.85
N TYR A 35 -28.04 -25.59 -2.16
CA TYR A 35 -27.31 -24.57 -2.90
C TYR A 35 -27.81 -23.16 -2.56
N THR A 36 -29.13 -22.94 -2.55
CA THR A 36 -29.74 -21.66 -2.20
C THR A 36 -29.32 -21.19 -0.81
N THR A 37 -29.44 -22.06 0.20
CA THR A 37 -29.00 -21.73 1.57
C THR A 37 -27.50 -21.42 1.66
N ARG A 38 -26.66 -22.10 0.87
CA ARG A 38 -25.22 -21.82 0.82
C ARG A 38 -24.93 -20.47 0.17
N VAL A 39 -25.67 -20.10 -0.87
CA VAL A 39 -25.54 -18.79 -1.54
C VAL A 39 -26.02 -17.69 -0.61
N GLU A 40 -27.20 -17.82 -0.01
CA GLU A 40 -27.72 -16.85 0.97
C GLU A 40 -26.72 -16.61 2.12
N LYS A 41 -26.17 -17.69 2.68
CA LYS A 41 -25.16 -17.58 3.75
C LYS A 41 -23.94 -16.77 3.31
N ARG A 42 -23.47 -16.98 2.07
CA ARG A 42 -22.33 -16.24 1.49
C ARG A 42 -22.67 -14.79 1.23
N VAL A 43 -23.87 -14.49 0.73
CA VAL A 43 -24.34 -13.11 0.49
C VAL A 43 -24.39 -12.31 1.79
N VAL A 44 -24.90 -12.91 2.87
CA VAL A 44 -24.89 -12.28 4.19
C VAL A 44 -23.45 -12.09 4.68
N ALA A 45 -22.59 -13.10 4.51
CA ALA A 45 -21.19 -13.00 4.93
C ALA A 45 -20.41 -11.90 4.17
N THR A 46 -20.65 -11.74 2.86
CA THR A 46 -20.05 -10.66 2.06
C THR A 46 -20.54 -9.30 2.54
N GLN A 47 -21.84 -9.15 2.77
CA GLN A 47 -22.41 -7.90 3.27
C GLN A 47 -21.84 -7.52 4.65
N LEU A 48 -21.70 -8.49 5.55
CA LEU A 48 -21.10 -8.28 6.87
C LEU A 48 -19.62 -7.89 6.76
N ALA A 49 -18.86 -8.54 5.89
CA ALA A 49 -17.46 -8.21 5.66
C ALA A 49 -17.29 -6.79 5.11
N GLU A 50 -18.12 -6.40 4.14
CA GLU A 50 -18.11 -5.06 3.55
C GLU A 50 -18.53 -3.99 4.56
N LYS A 51 -19.61 -4.24 5.33
CA LYS A 51 -20.04 -3.36 6.42
C LYS A 51 -18.91 -3.15 7.43
N ARG A 52 -18.24 -4.24 7.82
CA ARG A 52 -17.13 -4.17 8.78
C ARG A 52 -15.93 -3.43 8.22
N LEU A 53 -15.63 -3.63 6.93
CA LEU A 53 -14.59 -2.91 6.25
C LEU A 53 -14.90 -1.41 6.13
N GLY A 54 -16.17 -1.04 5.89
CA GLY A 54 -16.62 0.36 5.90
C GLY A 54 -16.34 1.03 7.25
N ALA A 55 -16.74 0.38 8.35
CA ALA A 55 -16.45 0.87 9.69
C ALA A 55 -14.94 0.96 9.98
N LEU A 56 -14.15 0.00 9.48
CA LEU A 56 -12.69 0.02 9.63
C LEU A 56 -12.05 1.19 8.86
N ARG A 57 -12.53 1.50 7.66
CA ARG A 57 -12.08 2.68 6.89
C ARG A 57 -12.43 3.99 7.58
N GLU A 58 -13.63 4.08 8.16
CA GLU A 58 -14.05 5.26 8.92
C GLU A 58 -13.19 5.45 10.16
N TRP A 59 -12.99 4.38 10.93
CA TRP A 59 -12.11 4.39 12.10
C TRP A 59 -10.68 4.79 11.74
N ALA A 60 -10.12 4.23 10.65
CA ALA A 60 -8.77 4.54 10.18
C ALA A 60 -8.58 6.02 9.80
N ARG A 61 -9.65 6.74 9.42
CA ARG A 61 -9.58 8.19 9.14
C ARG A 61 -9.44 9.02 10.42
N THR A 62 -10.05 8.56 11.51
CA THR A 62 -10.10 9.30 12.78
C THR A 62 -8.92 8.99 13.69
N GLN A 63 -8.30 7.82 13.54
CA GLN A 63 -7.37 7.29 14.52
C GLN A 63 -5.92 7.45 14.06
N ASN A 64 -5.04 7.82 14.99
CA ASN A 64 -3.60 7.98 14.74
C ASN A 64 -2.78 6.73 15.10
N ASN A 65 -3.42 5.70 15.64
CA ASN A 65 -2.82 4.47 16.10
C ASN A 65 -3.64 3.27 15.62
N TRP A 66 -2.98 2.29 15.02
CA TRP A 66 -3.62 1.09 14.50
C TRP A 66 -4.04 0.09 15.60
N SER A 67 -3.82 0.40 16.88
CA SER A 67 -4.30 -0.41 18.01
C SER A 67 -5.74 -0.06 18.43
N GLY A 68 -6.47 -1.07 18.93
CA GLY A 68 -7.77 -0.86 19.57
C GLY A 68 -8.96 -0.72 18.62
N PHE A 69 -8.90 -1.29 17.41
CA PHE A 69 -10.07 -1.36 16.54
C PHE A 69 -11.23 -2.05 17.29
N PRO A 70 -12.44 -1.47 17.32
CA PRO A 70 -13.58 -2.09 17.98
C PRO A 70 -13.80 -3.48 17.39
N THR A 71 -13.81 -4.50 18.25
CA THR A 71 -14.16 -5.88 17.90
C THR A 71 -15.59 -6.15 18.37
N GLY A 72 -16.31 -7.04 17.69
CA GLY A 72 -17.68 -7.38 18.07
C GLY A 72 -18.50 -7.92 16.91
N ASN A 73 -19.35 -8.91 17.22
CA ASN A 73 -20.30 -9.48 16.28
C ASN A 73 -21.48 -8.53 16.04
N ASP A 74 -22.11 -8.66 14.88
CA ASP A 74 -23.31 -7.89 14.56
C ASP A 74 -24.52 -8.50 15.29
N PRO A 75 -25.23 -7.77 16.17
CA PRO A 75 -26.38 -8.31 16.90
C PRO A 75 -27.53 -8.71 15.98
N ALA A 76 -27.61 -8.16 14.76
CA ALA A 76 -28.60 -8.56 13.77
C ALA A 76 -28.31 -9.95 13.15
N PHE A 77 -27.06 -10.43 13.24
CA PHE A 77 -26.61 -11.68 12.63
C PHE A 77 -25.80 -12.54 13.61
N PRO A 78 -26.40 -13.02 14.72
CA PRO A 78 -25.68 -13.73 15.78
C PRO A 78 -25.06 -15.07 15.35
N ALA A 79 -25.56 -15.66 14.26
CA ALA A 79 -25.00 -16.88 13.67
C ALA A 79 -23.63 -16.66 13.00
N TYR A 80 -23.22 -15.40 12.81
CA TYR A 80 -21.99 -15.01 12.15
C TYR A 80 -21.00 -14.45 13.16
N THR A 81 -19.76 -14.94 13.11
CA THR A 81 -18.64 -14.38 13.85
C THR A 81 -17.76 -13.60 12.89
N VAL A 82 -17.49 -12.33 13.23
CA VAL A 82 -16.66 -11.45 12.42
C VAL A 82 -15.36 -11.15 13.16
N THR A 83 -14.25 -11.53 12.56
CA THR A 83 -12.90 -11.21 13.06
C THR A 83 -12.21 -10.26 12.12
N VAL A 84 -11.47 -9.30 12.68
CA VAL A 84 -10.66 -8.35 11.92
C VAL A 84 -9.24 -8.45 12.43
N SER A 85 -8.30 -8.66 11.51
CA SER A 85 -6.88 -8.57 11.82
C SER A 85 -6.22 -7.52 10.96
N LEU A 86 -5.35 -6.72 11.58
CA LEU A 86 -4.49 -5.74 10.94
C LEU A 86 -3.07 -6.30 10.98
N GLN A 87 -2.43 -6.36 9.82
CA GLN A 87 -1.09 -6.89 9.66
C GLN A 87 -0.19 -5.81 9.05
N ASP A 88 1.05 -5.76 9.54
CA ASP A 88 2.08 -4.94 8.94
C ASP A 88 2.45 -5.54 7.60
N LEU A 89 2.34 -4.72 6.54
CA LEU A 89 2.71 -5.12 5.20
C LEU A 89 3.84 -4.22 4.70
N GLN A 90 4.96 -4.84 4.34
CA GLN A 90 6.05 -4.12 3.72
C GLN A 90 5.76 -3.90 2.24
N LEU A 91 5.63 -2.64 1.85
CA LEU A 91 5.46 -2.24 0.46
C LEU A 91 6.76 -1.66 -0.10
N PHE A 92 6.82 -1.55 -1.42
CA PHE A 92 8.00 -1.12 -2.16
C PHE A 92 7.61 -0.17 -3.28
N ALA A 93 8.44 0.85 -3.55
CA ALA A 93 8.22 1.82 -4.61
C ALA A 93 9.25 1.65 -5.74
N PRO A 94 8.85 1.69 -7.02
CA PRO A 94 7.49 1.83 -7.54
C PRO A 94 6.67 0.53 -7.46
N GLY A 95 7.31 -0.61 -7.18
CA GLY A 95 6.64 -1.89 -6.98
C GLY A 95 7.60 -2.97 -6.50
N SER A 96 7.06 -3.99 -5.84
CA SER A 96 7.86 -5.06 -5.22
C SER A 96 8.74 -5.81 -6.21
N GLU A 97 8.22 -6.14 -7.39
CA GLU A 97 8.95 -6.91 -8.40
C GLU A 97 10.16 -6.15 -8.95
N LEU A 98 10.02 -4.84 -9.20
CA LEU A 98 11.11 -4.00 -9.69
C LEU A 98 12.21 -3.82 -8.63
N GLU A 99 11.83 -3.85 -7.35
CA GLU A 99 12.77 -3.73 -6.25
C GLU A 99 13.51 -5.05 -5.95
N LEU A 100 13.06 -6.19 -6.48
CA LEU A 100 13.80 -7.47 -6.40
C LEU A 100 15.19 -7.39 -7.05
N ALA A 101 15.36 -6.55 -8.07
CA ALA A 101 16.66 -6.33 -8.72
C ALA A 101 17.66 -5.58 -7.81
N HIS A 102 17.21 -5.02 -6.69
CA HIS A 102 18.01 -4.17 -5.81
C HIS A 102 17.88 -4.58 -4.33
N PRO A 103 18.32 -5.79 -3.95
CA PRO A 103 18.12 -6.34 -2.61
C PRO A 103 18.87 -5.61 -1.49
N VAL A 104 19.96 -4.91 -1.82
CA VAL A 104 20.83 -4.23 -0.83
C VAL A 104 20.23 -2.90 -0.35
N GLN A 105 19.58 -2.15 -1.24
CA GLN A 105 18.98 -0.83 -0.93
C GLN A 105 17.61 -0.67 -1.62
N PRO A 106 16.60 -1.46 -1.19
CA PRO A 106 15.26 -1.36 -1.75
C PRO A 106 14.53 -0.12 -1.20
N ARG A 107 13.72 0.51 -2.05
CA ARG A 107 12.84 1.62 -1.67
C ARG A 107 11.62 1.12 -0.92
N ARG A 108 11.75 1.02 0.40
CA ARG A 108 10.73 0.47 1.31
C ARG A 108 9.71 1.55 1.69
N LEU A 109 8.45 1.15 1.71
CA LEU A 109 7.31 1.88 2.25
C LEU A 109 6.87 1.13 3.51
N SER A 110 7.32 1.59 4.66
CA SER A 110 7.21 0.86 5.94
C SER A 110 5.95 1.18 6.74
N ASP A 111 5.45 2.40 6.62
CA ASP A 111 4.37 2.93 7.45
C ASP A 111 3.16 3.43 6.62
N THR A 112 3.21 3.32 5.29
CA THR A 112 2.19 3.86 4.38
C THR A 112 0.87 3.11 4.46
N ALA A 113 0.91 1.79 4.63
CA ALA A 113 -0.28 0.95 4.60
C ALA A 113 -0.22 -0.21 5.60
N LYS A 114 -1.39 -0.60 6.08
CA LYS A 114 -1.64 -1.85 6.81
C LYS A 114 -2.54 -2.75 5.98
N GLN A 115 -2.31 -4.05 6.07
CA GLN A 115 -3.21 -5.02 5.47
C GLN A 115 -4.34 -5.34 6.46
N ALA A 116 -5.58 -5.10 6.04
CA ALA A 116 -6.77 -5.45 6.79
C ALA A 116 -7.36 -6.74 6.24
N VAL A 117 -7.50 -7.74 7.11
CA VAL A 117 -8.14 -9.02 6.79
C VAL A 117 -9.40 -9.13 7.65
N VAL A 118 -10.56 -9.06 6.98
CA VAL A 118 -11.87 -9.26 7.58
C VAL A 118 -12.33 -10.67 7.27
N GLU A 119 -12.51 -11.47 8.30
CA GLU A 119 -12.97 -12.84 8.21
C GLU A 119 -14.35 -12.98 8.84
N VAL A 120 -15.26 -13.64 8.10
CA VAL A 120 -16.61 -13.93 8.55
C VAL A 120 -16.81 -15.45 8.55
N ARG A 121 -17.23 -16.01 9.68
CA ARG A 121 -17.51 -17.44 9.87
C ARG A 121 -18.95 -17.65 10.31
N TRP A 122 -19.63 -18.68 9.79
CA TRP A 122 -21.06 -18.94 10.11
C TRP A 122 -21.41 -20.41 10.35
N ASP A 123 -20.43 -21.30 10.23
CA ASP A 123 -20.47 -22.69 10.69
C ASP A 123 -19.02 -23.20 10.83
N SER A 124 -18.82 -24.49 11.09
CA SER A 124 -17.48 -25.08 11.25
C SER A 124 -16.61 -24.97 9.99
N SER A 125 -17.22 -24.89 8.81
CA SER A 125 -16.56 -24.95 7.49
C SER A 125 -16.71 -23.68 6.65
N GLY A 126 -17.74 -22.88 6.94
CA GLY A 126 -18.17 -21.71 6.21
C GLY A 126 -17.35 -20.51 6.63
N ARG A 127 -16.49 -20.07 5.71
CA ARG A 127 -15.60 -18.93 5.87
C ARG A 127 -15.66 -18.05 4.64
N TYR A 128 -15.68 -16.75 4.87
CA TYR A 128 -15.44 -15.73 3.85
C TYR A 128 -14.34 -14.80 4.35
N VAL A 129 -13.39 -14.47 3.48
CA VAL A 129 -12.25 -13.61 3.81
C VAL A 129 -12.18 -12.50 2.80
N LEU A 130 -12.17 -11.27 3.31
CA LEU A 130 -11.95 -10.05 2.54
C LEU A 130 -10.64 -9.42 2.99
N THR A 131 -9.73 -9.25 2.05
CA THR A 131 -8.41 -8.66 2.29
C THR A 131 -8.31 -7.34 1.54
N THR A 132 -7.85 -6.28 2.21
CA THR A 132 -7.62 -4.98 1.60
C THR A 132 -6.46 -4.25 2.24
N LEU A 133 -6.01 -3.16 1.60
CA LEU A 133 -4.99 -2.28 2.15
C LEU A 133 -5.65 -1.01 2.66
N LEU A 134 -5.26 -0.60 3.86
CA LEU A 134 -5.67 0.65 4.47
C LEU A 134 -4.45 1.53 4.61
N THR A 135 -4.55 2.76 4.13
CA THR A 135 -3.53 3.78 4.32
C THR A 135 -3.88 4.67 5.50
N ASP A 136 -2.86 5.28 6.10
CA ASP A 136 -3.07 6.32 7.10
C ASP A 136 -3.83 7.52 6.49
N ARG A 137 -4.45 8.33 7.36
CA ARG A 137 -5.11 9.57 6.96
C ARG A 137 -4.09 10.49 6.28
N PHE A 138 -4.52 11.20 5.25
CA PHE A 138 -3.69 12.27 4.69
C PHE A 138 -3.65 13.44 5.68
N ARG A 139 -2.44 13.80 6.14
CA ARG A 139 -2.24 14.86 7.15
C ARG A 139 -1.82 16.19 6.55
N GLY A 140 -1.59 16.27 5.25
CA GLY A 140 -1.05 17.47 4.61
C GLY A 140 0.39 17.76 5.00
N TRP A 141 0.99 18.75 4.34
CA TRP A 141 2.34 19.23 4.65
C TRP A 141 2.34 20.18 5.84
N ARG A 142 3.44 20.21 6.60
CA ARG A 142 3.73 21.30 7.53
C ARG A 142 3.73 22.64 6.79
N VAL A 143 3.12 23.67 7.39
CA VAL A 143 3.01 25.00 6.76
C VAL A 143 4.38 25.63 6.56
N ASN A 144 5.22 25.60 7.60
CA ASN A 144 6.56 26.19 7.58
C ASN A 144 7.61 25.09 7.56
N ASN A 145 8.62 25.23 6.69
CA ASN A 145 9.71 24.26 6.52
C ASN A 145 9.19 22.81 6.39
N PRO A 146 8.36 22.51 5.36
CA PRO A 146 7.80 21.17 5.14
C PRO A 146 8.87 20.11 4.90
N ILE A 147 10.01 20.50 4.35
CA ILE A 147 11.16 19.63 4.12
C ILE A 147 12.38 20.32 4.74
N VAL A 148 13.08 19.60 5.61
CA VAL A 148 14.31 20.04 6.25
C VAL A 148 15.47 19.28 5.63
N VAL A 149 16.46 20.01 5.15
CA VAL A 149 17.69 19.46 4.57
C VAL A 149 18.82 19.66 5.57
N ASN A 150 19.32 18.57 6.14
CA ASN A 150 20.39 18.58 7.13
C ASN A 150 21.69 18.10 6.48
N GLY A 151 22.78 18.81 6.74
CA GLY A 151 24.13 18.43 6.32
C GLY A 151 25.16 19.26 7.07
N SER A 152 26.30 18.66 7.39
CA SER A 152 27.42 19.38 8.00
C SER A 152 28.23 20.06 6.89
N VAL A 153 27.82 21.27 6.52
CA VAL A 153 28.47 22.03 5.45
C VAL A 153 29.69 22.79 6.01
N PRO A 154 30.91 22.54 5.52
CA PRO A 154 32.07 23.35 5.89
C PRO A 154 31.94 24.77 5.30
N PRO A 155 32.60 25.79 5.88
CA PRO A 155 32.54 27.16 5.36
C PRO A 155 32.95 27.27 3.88
N ILE A 156 33.88 26.41 3.44
CA ILE A 156 34.33 26.29 2.06
C ILE A 156 34.31 24.81 1.68
N VAL A 157 33.67 24.48 0.57
CA VAL A 157 33.64 23.14 0.00
C VAL A 157 34.72 23.05 -1.08
N ASN A 158 35.81 22.37 -0.75
CA ASN A 158 36.91 22.11 -1.67
C ASN A 158 36.56 21.00 -2.67
N PRO A 159 37.24 20.93 -3.83
CA PRO A 159 37.12 19.80 -4.75
C PRO A 159 37.45 18.49 -4.03
N SER A 160 36.82 17.39 -4.47
CA SER A 160 37.03 16.04 -3.91
C SER A 160 36.65 15.83 -2.44
N ASN A 161 36.16 16.84 -1.73
CA ASN A 161 35.65 16.72 -0.37
C ASN A 161 34.12 16.61 -0.40
N PRO A 162 33.55 15.38 -0.38
CA PRO A 162 32.12 15.20 -0.43
C PRO A 162 31.43 15.76 0.82
N VAL A 163 30.27 16.38 0.62
CA VAL A 163 29.39 16.82 1.71
C VAL A 163 28.12 15.99 1.65
N SER A 164 27.82 15.28 2.73
CA SER A 164 26.61 14.46 2.85
C SER A 164 25.44 15.28 3.36
N PHE A 165 24.29 15.11 2.70
CA PHE A 165 23.02 15.68 3.05
C PHE A 165 21.99 14.59 3.33
N THR A 166 21.03 14.93 4.18
CA THR A 166 19.86 14.12 4.49
C THR A 166 18.62 15.00 4.44
N ALA A 167 17.51 14.46 3.94
CA ALA A 167 16.24 15.18 3.86
C ALA A 167 15.18 14.49 4.71
N THR A 168 14.38 15.30 5.40
CA THR A 168 13.26 14.84 6.21
C THR A 168 12.05 15.72 5.94
N GLY A 169 10.92 15.09 5.60
CA GLY A 169 9.66 15.79 5.38
C GLY A 169 8.74 15.67 6.59
N TYR A 170 7.99 16.73 6.88
CA TYR A 170 7.10 16.81 8.03
C TYR A 170 5.64 17.07 7.62
N ASP A 171 4.72 16.39 8.31
CA ASP A 171 3.28 16.58 8.17
C ASP A 171 2.79 17.85 8.91
N ALA A 172 1.51 18.19 8.75
CA ALA A 172 0.91 19.35 9.41
C ALA A 172 0.99 19.29 10.96
N ASP A 173 1.08 18.09 11.53
CA ASP A 173 1.20 17.84 12.96
C ASP A 173 2.68 17.89 13.44
N GLY A 174 3.63 18.16 12.52
CA GLY A 174 5.06 18.22 12.81
C GLY A 174 5.74 16.85 12.95
N ARG A 175 5.09 15.77 12.53
CA ARG A 175 5.64 14.40 12.54
C ARG A 175 6.36 14.11 11.23
N GLU A 176 7.42 13.32 11.29
CA GLU A 176 8.12 12.89 10.08
C GLU A 176 7.21 12.01 9.22
N ILE A 177 7.19 12.29 7.92
CA ILE A 177 6.58 11.42 6.91
C ILE A 177 7.65 10.44 6.43
N LYS A 178 7.68 9.24 7.03
CA LYS A 178 8.76 8.27 6.81
C LYS A 178 8.87 7.75 5.38
N ASP A 179 7.75 7.64 4.67
CA ASP A 179 7.71 7.02 3.36
C ASP A 179 7.77 8.04 2.19
N LEU A 180 8.46 9.15 2.41
CA LEU A 180 8.79 10.11 1.35
C LEU A 180 10.07 9.72 0.62
N PHE A 181 10.02 9.85 -0.70
CA PHE A 181 11.18 9.88 -1.58
C PHE A 181 11.45 11.30 -2.02
N PHE A 182 12.72 11.63 -2.19
CA PHE A 182 13.14 12.97 -2.55
C PHE A 182 13.95 13.00 -3.84
N ASP A 183 13.68 14.01 -4.65
CA ASP A 183 14.49 14.38 -5.79
C ASP A 183 15.47 15.49 -5.37
N TRP A 184 16.74 15.29 -5.64
CA TRP A 184 17.81 16.20 -5.24
C TRP A 184 18.27 17.08 -6.41
N TYR A 185 18.54 18.35 -6.10
CA TYR A 185 18.95 19.37 -7.07
C TYR A 185 20.05 20.25 -6.47
N VAL A 186 20.86 20.83 -7.35
CA VAL A 186 21.78 21.91 -6.99
C VAL A 186 21.23 23.21 -7.56
N GLU A 187 20.94 24.16 -6.69
CA GLU A 187 20.43 25.47 -7.05
C GLU A 187 21.57 26.51 -6.93
N PRO A 188 21.90 27.21 -8.04
CA PRO A 188 22.87 28.30 -7.99
C PRO A 188 22.32 29.50 -7.20
N VAL A 189 23.18 30.15 -6.41
CA VAL A 189 22.81 31.33 -5.62
C VAL A 189 23.53 32.57 -6.14
N PHE A 190 22.76 33.60 -6.53
CA PHE A 190 23.29 34.86 -7.03
C PHE A 190 23.82 35.75 -5.89
N PRO A 191 24.82 36.63 -6.14
CA PRO A 191 25.41 36.98 -7.44
C PRO A 191 26.47 36.00 -7.97
N ASN A 192 27.12 35.21 -7.12
CA ASN A 192 28.23 34.32 -7.49
C ASN A 192 27.74 32.90 -7.86
N ALA A 193 26.69 32.81 -8.67
CA ALA A 193 26.00 31.56 -8.98
C ALA A 193 26.91 30.46 -9.56
N THR A 194 26.88 29.27 -8.97
CA THR A 194 27.62 28.10 -9.48
C THR A 194 26.85 26.80 -9.31
N LYS A 195 27.38 25.69 -9.83
CA LYS A 195 26.80 24.35 -9.70
C LYS A 195 27.89 23.31 -9.43
N GLY A 196 27.61 22.38 -8.51
CA GLY A 196 28.37 21.15 -8.36
C GLY A 196 27.56 19.93 -8.82
N THR A 197 28.05 18.74 -8.48
CA THR A 197 27.34 17.47 -8.72
C THR A 197 26.69 16.99 -7.43
N ILE A 198 25.47 16.46 -7.54
CA ILE A 198 24.76 15.83 -6.42
C ILE A 198 24.45 14.38 -6.83
N ASP A 199 24.85 13.44 -5.99
CA ASP A 199 24.62 12.01 -6.18
C ASP A 199 23.68 11.50 -5.09
N PRO A 200 22.38 11.34 -5.38
CA PRO A 200 21.41 10.88 -4.40
C PRO A 200 21.55 9.37 -4.14
N SER A 201 21.38 8.97 -2.89
CA SER A 201 21.20 7.55 -2.57
C SER A 201 19.91 7.03 -3.22
N ARG A 202 19.84 5.71 -3.46
CA ARG A 202 18.71 5.10 -4.16
C ARG A 202 17.38 5.20 -3.39
N ASP A 203 17.45 5.28 -2.06
CA ASP A 203 16.29 5.55 -1.21
C ASP A 203 15.83 7.03 -1.27
N GLY A 204 16.60 7.90 -1.92
CA GLY A 204 16.34 9.33 -2.07
C GLY A 204 16.43 10.13 -0.77
N ARG A 205 16.72 9.52 0.39
CA ARG A 205 16.72 10.22 1.68
C ARG A 205 18.03 10.92 1.99
N SER A 206 19.10 10.48 1.35
CA SER A 206 20.41 11.11 1.46
C SER A 206 20.97 11.44 0.09
N ALA A 207 21.93 12.35 0.05
CA ALA A 207 22.68 12.63 -1.15
C ALA A 207 24.08 13.11 -0.80
N THR A 208 25.02 12.87 -1.70
CA THR A 208 26.39 13.33 -1.57
C THR A 208 26.66 14.42 -2.59
N PHE A 209 26.97 15.61 -2.12
CA PHE A 209 27.39 16.73 -2.96
C PHE A 209 28.90 16.72 -3.15
N THR A 210 29.35 16.96 -4.37
CA THR A 210 30.77 17.17 -4.70
C THR A 210 30.94 18.45 -5.51
N ASN A 211 31.98 19.22 -5.17
CA ASN A 211 32.40 20.39 -5.93
C ASN A 211 33.21 19.97 -7.18
N GLU A 212 32.57 19.21 -8.05
CA GLU A 212 33.11 18.78 -9.33
C GLU A 212 31.98 18.75 -10.35
N LEU A 213 32.23 19.23 -11.57
CA LEU A 213 31.35 19.02 -12.71
C LEU A 213 32.03 18.08 -13.70
N GLN A 214 31.30 17.05 -14.14
CA GLN A 214 31.79 16.17 -15.19
C GLN A 214 31.52 16.78 -16.56
N LYS A 215 32.59 17.04 -17.32
CA LYS A 215 32.50 17.48 -18.72
C LYS A 215 32.11 16.31 -19.63
N PRO A 216 31.61 16.57 -20.86
CA PRO A 216 31.25 15.51 -21.82
C PRO A 216 32.39 14.53 -22.16
N ASN A 217 33.65 14.96 -21.98
CA ASN A 217 34.83 14.13 -22.17
C ASN A 217 35.21 13.27 -20.94
N GLY A 218 34.37 13.25 -19.90
CA GLY A 218 34.59 12.51 -18.66
C GLY A 218 35.52 13.20 -17.65
N VAL A 219 36.14 14.33 -18.00
CA VAL A 219 37.03 15.07 -17.10
C VAL A 219 36.21 15.83 -16.06
N LYS A 220 36.55 15.64 -14.78
CA LYS A 220 35.98 16.38 -13.67
C LYS A 220 36.69 17.72 -13.49
N VAL A 221 35.93 18.79 -13.32
CA VAL A 221 36.47 20.15 -13.13
C VAL A 221 35.82 20.79 -11.91
N ALA A 222 36.66 21.33 -11.04
CA ALA A 222 36.24 22.09 -9.87
C ALA A 222 35.51 23.37 -10.27
N THR A 223 34.60 23.81 -9.42
CA THR A 223 33.84 25.04 -9.63
C THR A 223 34.03 26.03 -8.50
N THR A 224 33.79 27.30 -8.79
CA THR A 224 33.89 28.39 -7.82
C THR A 224 32.58 29.15 -7.80
N GLY A 225 32.17 29.63 -6.62
CA GLY A 225 30.95 30.42 -6.44
C GLY A 225 30.09 29.90 -5.29
N THR A 226 28.81 30.26 -5.29
CA THR A 226 27.85 29.93 -4.25
C THR A 226 26.69 29.12 -4.83
N CYS A 227 26.34 28.03 -4.15
CA CYS A 227 25.18 27.22 -4.47
C CYS A 227 24.55 26.66 -3.19
N ARG A 228 23.32 26.17 -3.28
CA ARG A 228 22.68 25.40 -2.22
C ARG A 228 22.10 24.12 -2.78
N VAL A 229 21.90 23.14 -1.92
CA VAL A 229 21.21 21.91 -2.27
C VAL A 229 19.72 22.12 -2.05
N ALA A 230 18.93 21.85 -3.08
CA ALA A 230 17.48 21.90 -3.03
C ALA A 230 16.93 20.48 -3.15
N VAL A 231 15.82 20.23 -2.47
CA VAL A 231 15.20 18.91 -2.41
C VAL A 231 13.71 19.06 -2.64
N ARG A 232 13.15 18.19 -3.49
CA ARG A 232 11.72 18.16 -3.80
C ARG A 232 11.10 16.84 -3.35
N ALA A 233 9.91 16.88 -2.79
CA ALA A 233 9.10 15.68 -2.58
C ALA A 233 7.62 15.95 -2.86
N ARG A 234 6.89 14.87 -3.16
CA ARG A 234 5.44 14.90 -3.42
C ARG A 234 4.71 14.04 -2.37
N TYR A 235 3.71 14.63 -1.73
CA TYR A 235 2.87 13.96 -0.72
C TYR A 235 1.41 14.33 -0.96
N GLY A 236 0.54 13.32 -1.09
CA GLY A 236 -0.89 13.52 -1.38
C GLY A 236 -1.18 14.41 -2.59
N GLY A 237 -0.35 14.29 -3.65
CA GLY A 237 -0.46 15.11 -4.86
C GLY A 237 0.12 16.53 -4.75
N GLN A 238 0.58 16.95 -3.57
CA GLN A 238 1.18 18.26 -3.36
C GLN A 238 2.71 18.18 -3.34
N GLU A 239 3.36 19.06 -4.10
CA GLU A 239 4.81 19.18 -4.11
C GLU A 239 5.29 20.24 -3.13
N ARG A 240 6.40 19.95 -2.46
CA ARG A 240 7.12 20.90 -1.60
C ARG A 240 8.61 20.83 -1.84
N TRP A 241 9.27 21.91 -1.47
CA TRP A 241 10.70 22.10 -1.58
C TRP A 241 11.32 22.33 -0.20
N GLY A 242 12.53 21.83 -0.02
CA GLY A 242 13.42 22.13 1.10
C GLY A 242 14.77 22.58 0.56
N TYR A 243 15.47 23.41 1.33
CA TYR A 243 16.74 23.98 0.92
C TYR A 243 17.76 23.79 2.04
N SER A 244 19.00 23.48 1.67
CA SER A 244 20.14 23.53 2.59
C SER A 244 20.56 24.98 2.86
N VAL A 245 21.49 25.14 3.79
CA VAL A 245 22.30 26.35 3.87
C VAL A 245 23.10 26.56 2.58
N GLU A 246 23.45 27.82 2.32
CA GLU A 246 24.32 28.18 1.19
C GLU A 246 25.73 27.65 1.41
N MET A 247 26.37 27.22 0.32
CA MET A 247 27.71 26.66 0.31
C MET A 247 28.59 27.49 -0.60
N GLN A 248 29.78 27.83 -0.12
CA GLN A 248 30.80 28.49 -0.93
C GLN A 248 31.78 27.43 -1.47
N LEU A 249 31.97 27.45 -2.79
CA LEU A 249 32.83 26.52 -3.51
C LEU A 249 34.18 27.18 -3.81
N SER A 250 35.26 26.45 -3.52
CA SER A 250 36.63 26.81 -3.91
C SER A 250 37.06 26.02 -5.14
N PRO A 251 37.84 26.60 -6.06
CA PRO A 251 38.48 25.83 -7.13
C PRO A 251 39.43 24.75 -6.59
#